data_AF-A0AAV2QF77-F1
#
_entry.id   AF-A0AAV2QF77-F1
#
_cell.length_a   1.000
_cell.length_b   1.000
_cell.length_c   1.000
_cell.angle_alpha   90.00
_cell.angle_beta   90.00
_cell.angle_gamma   90.00
#
_symmetry.space_group_name_H-M   'P 1'
#
loop_
_entity.id
_entity.type
_entity.pdbx_description
1 polymer ?
#
loop_
_entity_poly.entity_id
_entity_poly.type
_entity_poly.pdbx_seq_one_letter_code
_entity_poly.pdbx_strand_id
1 'polypeptide(L)'
;GVGVTGVKATSNESQSLNVKWEVACPGDAENFTVTWEDTEGLSDTKEGVTDTTYTFSELIGGTYTVTVQAFWSDGNSMGDVKQSEATVVSQKKSKSDGFSGGEIAGIVIGCIAGVALIGIAIFFIVKRKK
;
A
#
# COMPACT_ATOMS: atom_id res chain seq x y z
N GLY A 1 24.60 -18.38 15.84
CA GLY A 1 23.58 -19.26 15.24
C GLY A 1 23.85 -19.30 13.76
N VAL A 2 23.86 -20.52 13.20
CA VAL A 2 23.75 -20.73 11.76
C VAL A 2 22.30 -20.38 11.41
N GLY A 3 22.05 -19.34 10.60
CA GLY A 3 20.68 -18.93 10.33
C GLY A 3 20.51 -17.57 9.66
N VAL A 4 19.25 -17.15 9.59
CA VAL A 4 18.84 -15.83 9.11
C VAL A 4 19.21 -14.79 10.17
N THR A 5 19.72 -13.65 9.72
CA THR A 5 20.13 -12.52 10.55
C THR A 5 19.68 -11.21 9.89
N GLY A 6 19.64 -10.11 10.66
CA GLY A 6 19.43 -8.79 10.07
C GLY A 6 18.13 -8.63 9.27
N VAL A 7 17.05 -9.34 9.62
CA VAL A 7 15.76 -9.17 8.93
C VAL A 7 15.32 -7.72 9.09
N LYS A 8 15.08 -7.06 7.96
CA LYS A 8 14.58 -5.70 7.87
C LYS A 8 13.44 -5.67 6.89
N ALA A 9 12.25 -5.38 7.41
CA ALA A 9 11.09 -5.10 6.60
C ALA A 9 10.92 -3.58 6.46
N THR A 10 10.71 -3.09 5.24
CA THR A 10 10.59 -1.66 4.91
C THR A 10 9.47 -1.47 3.91
N SER A 11 8.59 -0.50 4.16
CA SER A 11 7.58 -0.11 3.17
C SER A 11 8.26 0.73 2.08
N ASN A 12 8.25 0.24 0.84
CA ASN A 12 8.97 0.87 -0.28
C ASN A 12 8.03 1.73 -1.14
N GLU A 13 6.79 1.30 -1.33
CA GLU A 13 5.74 2.02 -2.05
C GLU A 13 4.38 1.85 -1.34
N SER A 14 3.37 2.62 -1.79
CA SER A 14 2.00 2.45 -1.33
C SER A 14 1.57 1.00 -1.53
N GLN A 15 1.31 0.27 -0.45
CA GLN A 15 0.85 -1.14 -0.48
C GLN A 15 1.92 -2.18 -0.83
N SER A 16 3.20 -1.87 -0.63
CA SER A 16 4.27 -2.87 -0.74
C SER A 16 5.16 -2.92 0.49
N LEU A 17 5.62 -4.15 0.80
CA LEU A 17 6.52 -4.44 1.89
C LEU A 17 7.74 -5.18 1.35
N ASN A 18 8.87 -4.49 1.37
CA ASN A 18 10.15 -5.08 1.00
C ASN A 18 10.82 -5.66 2.24
N VAL A 19 11.15 -6.94 2.16
CA VAL A 19 11.79 -7.71 3.23
C VAL A 19 13.19 -8.06 2.76
N LYS A 20 14.20 -7.67 3.53
CA LYS A 20 15.60 -8.00 3.32
C LYS A 20 16.15 -8.73 4.53
N TRP A 21 17.03 -9.69 4.31
CA TRP A 21 17.71 -10.39 5.38
C TRP A 21 19.14 -10.72 5.01
N GLU A 22 19.93 -11.04 6.02
CA GLU A 22 21.32 -11.46 5.90
C GLU A 22 21.42 -12.94 6.30
N VAL A 23 22.37 -13.66 5.69
CA VAL A 23 22.62 -15.07 6.00
C VAL A 23 23.94 -15.16 6.74
N ALA A 24 23.93 -15.71 7.96
CA ALA A 24 25.12 -15.78 8.81
C ALA A 24 26.24 -16.64 8.18
N CYS A 25 25.86 -17.68 7.42
CA CYS A 25 26.77 -18.54 6.66
C CYS A 25 26.30 -18.63 5.20
N PRO A 26 26.82 -17.77 4.30
CA PRO A 26 26.44 -17.79 2.89
C PRO A 26 27.00 -19.06 2.22
N GLY A 27 26.13 -20.04 1.97
CA GLY A 27 26.50 -21.31 1.33
C GLY A 27 25.68 -22.51 1.79
N ASP A 28 25.03 -22.42 2.96
CA ASP A 28 24.32 -23.56 3.54
C ASP A 28 22.80 -23.52 3.25
N ALA A 29 22.16 -22.35 3.30
CA ALA A 29 20.72 -22.22 3.06
C ALA A 29 20.38 -22.31 1.56
N GLU A 30 19.51 -23.26 1.19
CA GLU A 30 19.08 -23.49 -0.20
C GLU A 30 17.90 -22.61 -0.61
N ASN A 31 16.97 -22.41 0.33
CA ASN A 31 15.79 -21.59 0.11
C ASN A 31 15.27 -21.01 1.44
N PHE A 32 14.38 -20.03 1.32
CA PHE A 32 13.78 -19.30 2.41
C PHE A 32 12.26 -19.31 2.28
N THR A 33 11.59 -19.35 3.43
CA THR A 33 10.18 -19.05 3.57
C THR A 33 10.03 -17.71 4.25
N VAL A 34 9.28 -16.82 3.61
CA VAL A 34 8.99 -15.48 4.12
C VAL A 34 7.49 -15.42 4.38
N THR A 35 7.11 -15.12 5.61
CA THR A 35 5.72 -14.95 6.04
C THR A 35 5.53 -13.55 6.55
N TRP A 36 4.46 -12.86 6.15
CA TRP A 36 3.96 -11.71 6.90
C TRP A 36 2.68 -12.07 7.63
N GLU A 37 2.44 -11.44 8.75
CA GLU A 37 1.21 -11.49 9.53
C GLU A 37 0.82 -10.08 9.96
N ASP A 38 -0.43 -9.69 9.80
CA ASP A 38 -0.93 -8.40 10.28
C ASP A 38 -1.47 -8.48 11.71
N THR A 39 -1.89 -7.34 12.26
CA THR A 39 -2.45 -7.30 13.62
C THR A 39 -3.82 -7.96 13.77
N GLU A 40 -4.51 -8.24 12.67
CA GLU A 40 -5.80 -8.93 12.63
C GLU A 40 -5.65 -10.46 12.47
N GLY A 41 -4.40 -10.94 12.33
CA GLY A 41 -4.07 -12.36 12.14
C GLY A 41 -4.20 -12.83 10.70
N LEU A 42 -4.33 -11.93 9.72
CA LEU A 42 -4.16 -12.28 8.31
C LEU A 42 -2.68 -12.47 8.03
N SER A 43 -2.35 -13.51 7.28
CA SER A 43 -0.97 -13.81 6.91
C SER A 43 -0.90 -14.35 5.50
N ASP A 44 0.22 -14.09 4.83
CA ASP A 44 0.57 -14.78 3.59
C ASP A 44 2.02 -15.24 3.66
N THR A 45 2.29 -16.35 2.98
CA THR A 45 3.57 -17.05 3.06
C THR A 45 4.10 -17.34 1.67
N LYS A 46 5.32 -16.88 1.42
CA LYS A 46 6.08 -17.22 0.23
C LYS A 46 7.16 -18.24 0.57
N GLU A 47 7.03 -19.44 0.03
CA GLU A 47 8.04 -20.50 0.12
C GLU A 47 8.96 -20.51 -1.10
N GLY A 48 10.14 -21.11 -0.93
CA GLY A 48 11.08 -21.37 -2.02
C GLY A 48 11.79 -20.12 -2.54
N VAL A 49 11.92 -19.08 -1.72
CA VAL A 49 12.69 -17.88 -2.09
C VAL A 49 14.18 -18.24 -2.07
N THR A 50 14.89 -18.00 -3.17
CA THR A 50 16.33 -18.28 -3.27
C THR A 50 17.19 -17.03 -3.08
N ASP A 51 16.59 -15.86 -3.21
CA ASP A 51 17.22 -14.57 -2.97
C ASP A 51 17.20 -14.20 -1.47
N THR A 52 17.98 -13.18 -1.08
CA THR A 52 17.98 -12.60 0.28
C THR A 52 17.06 -11.39 0.43
N THR A 53 16.17 -11.19 -0.54
CA THR A 53 15.18 -10.13 -0.57
C THR A 53 13.89 -10.65 -1.18
N TYR A 54 12.76 -10.22 -0.63
CA TYR A 54 11.44 -10.50 -1.18
C TYR A 54 10.52 -9.29 -0.99
N THR A 55 9.60 -9.06 -1.93
CA THR A 55 8.65 -7.96 -1.85
C THR A 55 7.24 -8.50 -1.95
N PHE A 56 6.46 -8.26 -0.90
CA PHE A 56 5.01 -8.42 -0.94
C PHE A 56 4.38 -7.15 -1.52
N SER A 57 3.38 -7.34 -2.38
CA SER A 57 2.62 -6.29 -3.03
C SER A 57 1.14 -6.41 -2.65
N GLU A 58 0.35 -5.38 -2.98
CA GLU A 58 -1.11 -5.38 -2.75
C GLU A 58 -1.50 -5.44 -1.25
N LEU A 59 -0.60 -5.00 -0.36
CA LEU A 59 -0.84 -4.96 1.07
C LEU A 59 -1.70 -3.76 1.46
N ILE A 60 -2.65 -3.96 2.36
CA ILE A 60 -3.40 -2.85 2.95
C ILE A 60 -2.45 -2.06 3.88
N GLY A 61 -2.78 -0.81 4.20
CA GLY A 61 -1.99 -0.06 5.17
C GLY A 61 -2.21 -0.61 6.55
N GLY A 62 -1.12 -0.94 7.24
CA GLY A 62 -1.18 -1.63 8.52
C GLY A 62 0.20 -1.91 9.09
N THR A 63 0.22 -2.48 10.29
CA THR A 63 1.45 -3.00 10.88
C THR A 63 1.54 -4.48 10.59
N TYR A 64 2.69 -4.89 10.06
CA TYR A 64 2.97 -6.25 9.65
C TYR A 64 4.18 -6.78 10.42
N THR A 65 4.04 -7.99 10.92
CA THR A 65 5.10 -8.81 11.45
C THR A 65 5.63 -9.68 10.34
N VAL A 66 6.92 -9.61 10.05
CA VAL A 66 7.56 -10.45 9.03
C VAL A 66 8.47 -11.47 9.69
N THR A 67 8.33 -12.72 9.27
CA THR A 67 9.12 -13.85 9.73
C THR A 67 9.85 -14.46 8.53
N VAL A 68 11.16 -14.65 8.67
CA VAL A 68 11.98 -15.33 7.66
C VAL A 68 12.58 -16.60 8.25
N GLN A 69 12.41 -17.70 7.55
CA GLN A 69 12.96 -19.01 7.89
C GLN A 69 13.81 -19.54 6.74
N ALA A 70 14.96 -20.14 7.06
CA ALA A 70 15.85 -20.77 6.08
C ALA A 70 15.70 -22.30 6.10
N PHE A 71 15.93 -22.93 4.94
CA PHE A 71 15.90 -24.37 4.74
C PHE A 71 17.20 -24.85 4.11
N TRP A 72 17.67 -26.02 4.54
CA TRP A 72 18.93 -26.66 4.15
C TRP A 72 18.68 -28.00 3.46
N SER A 73 19.69 -28.47 2.71
CA SER A 73 19.68 -29.75 1.99
C SER A 73 19.48 -30.98 2.86
N ASP A 74 19.75 -30.87 4.17
CA ASP A 74 19.56 -31.93 5.15
C ASP A 74 18.08 -32.13 5.55
N GLY A 75 17.18 -31.31 5.00
CA GLY A 75 15.75 -31.35 5.28
C GLY A 75 15.38 -30.87 6.67
N ASN A 76 16.32 -30.29 7.43
CA ASN A 76 16.08 -29.84 8.78
C ASN A 76 15.79 -28.33 8.81
N SER A 77 14.59 -27.96 9.22
CA SER A 77 14.17 -26.56 9.42
C SER A 77 14.68 -26.03 10.77
N MET A 78 15.99 -25.90 10.94
CA MET A 78 16.55 -25.31 12.17
C MET A 78 17.44 -24.12 11.84
N GLY A 79 16.81 -23.11 11.27
CA GLY A 79 17.39 -21.79 11.11
C GLY A 79 16.71 -20.85 12.05
N ASP A 80 17.49 -20.21 12.92
CA ASP A 80 17.04 -19.13 13.81
C ASP A 80 15.89 -18.32 13.17
N VAL A 81 14.66 -18.53 13.63
CA VAL A 81 13.49 -17.78 13.16
C VAL A 81 13.71 -16.33 13.57
N LYS A 82 13.86 -15.44 12.59
CA LYS A 82 14.02 -14.01 12.84
C LYS A 82 12.79 -13.27 12.39
N GLN A 83 12.32 -12.40 13.27
CA GLN A 83 11.15 -11.57 13.08
C GLN A 83 11.57 -10.11 12.96
N SER A 84 10.93 -9.38 12.06
CA SER A 84 11.02 -7.93 11.96
C SER A 84 9.63 -7.37 11.80
N GLU A 85 9.30 -6.35 12.59
CA GLU A 85 8.07 -5.59 12.41
C GLU A 85 8.31 -4.48 11.39
N ALA A 86 7.29 -4.20 10.58
CA ALA A 86 7.28 -3.07 9.67
C ALA A 86 5.87 -2.55 9.46
N THR A 87 5.73 -1.23 9.44
CA THR A 87 4.46 -0.58 9.14
C THR A 87 4.41 -0.23 7.66
N VAL A 88 3.46 -0.81 6.94
CA VAL A 88 3.10 -0.36 5.59
C VAL A 88 2.18 0.82 5.74
N VAL A 89 2.68 2.00 5.37
CA VAL A 89 1.84 3.19 5.35
C VAL A 89 0.96 3.08 4.11
N SER A 90 -0.34 2.79 4.26
CA SER A 90 -1.27 3.12 3.18
C SER A 90 -1.17 4.62 2.99
N GLN A 91 -0.63 5.05 1.85
CA GLN A 91 -1.05 6.36 1.38
C GLN A 91 -2.56 6.28 1.26
N LYS A 92 -3.27 7.19 1.94
CA LYS A 92 -4.65 7.51 1.61
C LYS A 92 -4.72 7.45 0.10
N LYS A 93 -5.43 6.47 -0.45
CA LYS A 93 -5.71 6.36 -1.88
C LYS A 93 -5.99 7.78 -2.34
N SER A 94 -5.01 8.39 -3.04
CA SER A 94 -5.15 9.74 -3.53
C SER A 94 -6.43 9.68 -4.32
N LYS A 95 -7.44 10.38 -3.78
CA LYS A 95 -8.79 10.36 -4.26
C LYS A 95 -8.67 10.66 -5.75
N SER A 96 -8.91 9.65 -6.59
CA SER A 96 -8.88 9.80 -8.04
C SER A 96 -9.64 11.09 -8.36
N ASP A 97 -9.02 11.99 -9.13
CA ASP A 97 -9.49 13.34 -9.46
C ASP A 97 -10.77 13.34 -10.34
N GLY A 98 -11.74 12.49 -10.02
CA GLY A 98 -13.11 12.61 -10.46
C GLY A 98 -13.78 13.65 -9.58
N PHE A 99 -14.09 14.80 -10.18
CA PHE A 99 -14.84 15.88 -9.53
C PHE A 99 -15.97 15.31 -8.70
N SER A 100 -16.04 15.73 -7.44
CA SER A 100 -17.08 15.30 -6.53
C SER A 100 -18.44 15.61 -7.15
N GLY A 101 -19.40 14.70 -7.06
CA GLY A 101 -20.76 14.96 -7.53
C GLY A 101 -21.35 16.25 -6.94
N GLY A 102 -20.89 16.68 -5.77
CA GLY A 102 -21.22 17.97 -5.18
C GLY A 102 -20.61 19.18 -5.91
N GLU A 103 -19.39 19.09 -6.44
CA GLU A 103 -18.77 20.15 -7.25
C GLU A 103 -19.45 20.28 -8.61
N ILE A 104 -19.76 19.14 -9.25
CA ILE A 104 -20.50 19.10 -10.51
C ILE A 104 -21.90 19.68 -10.30
N ALA A 105 -22.58 19.33 -9.21
CA ALA A 105 -23.89 19.89 -8.87
C ALA A 105 -23.82 21.41 -8.63
N GLY A 106 -22.77 21.90 -7.96
CA GLY A 106 -22.53 23.32 -7.74
C GLY A 106 -22.37 24.12 -9.03
N ILE A 107 -21.59 23.60 -9.99
CA ILE A 107 -21.36 24.25 -11.29
C ILE A 107 -22.67 24.33 -12.10
N VAL A 108 -23.45 23.24 -12.14
CA VAL A 108 -24.70 23.19 -12.91
C VAL A 108 -25.75 24.16 -12.33
N ILE A 109 -25.93 24.17 -11.01
CA ILE A 109 -26.84 25.13 -10.35
C ILE A 109 -26.37 26.58 -10.59
N GLY A 110 -25.06 26.83 -10.51
CA GLY A 110 -24.48 28.14 -10.72
C GLY A 110 -24.71 28.71 -12.13
N CYS A 111 -24.53 27.89 -13.17
CA CYS A 111 -24.77 28.29 -14.55
C CYS A 111 -26.24 28.64 -14.81
N ILE A 112 -27.19 27.83 -14.31
CA ILE A 112 -28.63 28.08 -14.47
C ILE A 112 -29.02 29.39 -13.79
N ALA A 113 -28.54 29.63 -12.56
CA ALA A 113 -28.80 30.87 -11.83
C ALA A 113 -28.17 32.09 -12.53
N GLY A 114 -26.97 31.95 -13.09
CA GLY A 114 -26.29 33.02 -13.83
C GLY A 114 -27.04 33.44 -15.09
N VAL A 115 -27.51 32.47 -15.90
CA VAL A 115 -28.29 32.77 -17.11
C VAL A 115 -29.62 33.44 -16.77
N ALA A 116 -30.30 33.00 -15.71
CA ALA A 116 -31.54 33.62 -15.25
C ALA A 116 -31.33 35.09 -14.84
N LEU A 117 -30.25 35.39 -14.09
CA LEU A 117 -29.92 36.75 -13.69
C LEU A 117 -29.63 37.67 -14.88
N ILE A 118 -28.86 37.20 -15.86
CA ILE A 118 -28.54 37.97 -17.07
C ILE A 118 -29.81 38.25 -17.88
N GLY A 119 -30.68 37.24 -18.04
CA GLY A 119 -31.97 37.40 -18.72
C GLY A 119 -32.87 38.44 -18.05
N ILE A 120 -32.98 38.40 -16.71
CA ILE A 120 -33.76 39.38 -15.94
C ILE A 120 -33.17 40.79 -16.10
N ALA A 121 -31.85 40.93 -16.03
CA ALA A 121 -31.18 42.23 -16.17
C ALA A 121 -31.47 42.86 -17.54
N ILE A 122 -31.35 42.10 -18.62
CA ILE A 122 -31.66 42.56 -19.98
C ILE A 122 -33.14 42.92 -20.10
N PHE A 123 -34.04 42.06 -19.62
CA PHE A 123 -35.48 42.31 -19.64
C PHE A 123 -35.84 43.60 -18.90
N PHE A 124 -35.26 43.84 -17.73
CA PHE A 124 -35.52 45.02 -16.92
C PHE A 124 -35.02 46.31 -17.60
N ILE A 125 -33.86 46.26 -18.28
CA ILE A 125 -33.33 47.40 -19.04
C ILE A 125 -34.22 47.73 -20.24
N VAL A 126 -34.70 46.73 -20.98
CA VAL A 126 -35.61 46.94 -22.13
C VAL A 126 -36.97 47.43 -21.66
N LYS A 127 -37.52 46.86 -20.58
CA LYS A 127 -38.82 47.26 -20.03
C LYS A 127 -38.78 48.67 -19.43
N ARG A 128 -37.66 49.11 -18.85
CA ARG A 128 -37.51 50.51 -18.38
C ARG A 128 -37.39 51.53 -19.50
N LYS A 129 -37.06 51.10 -20.73
CA LYS A 129 -36.92 51.98 -21.90
C LYS A 129 -38.19 52.09 -22.74
N LYS A 130 -39.20 51.24 -22.51
CA LYS A 130 -40.55 51.40 -23.04
C LYS A 130 -41.42 52.11 -22.00
#